data_AF-A0A8H6XYM0-F1
#
_entry.id   AF-A0A8H6XYM0-F1
#
_cell.length_a   1.000
_cell.length_b   1.000
_cell.length_c   1.000
_cell.angle_alpha   90.00
_cell.angle_beta   90.00
_cell.angle_gamma   90.00
#
_symmetry.space_group_name_H-M   'P 1'
#
loop_
_entity.id
_entity.type
_entity.pdbx_description
1 polymer ?
#
loop_
_entity_poly.entity_id
_entity_poly.type
_entity_poly.pdbx_seq_one_letter_code
_entity_poly.pdbx_strand_id
1 'polypeptide(L)'
;MKFNTLFVPIGAATAIAGALPGVAPASAFPPAHVDLVIDVATYMAHGGLANTAAIRRGTQEHNIVKRTPGNVYLCTEPNFTGYCVYITGAFNGGCVDLAFDLDNKVASFGPDEGQACEIRLDHGCTGNGLSNILWPGIADLRSPYGLANVVSSYHCFW
;
A
#
# COMPACT_ATOMS: atom_id res chain seq x y z
N MET A 1 13.56 32.81 63.81
CA MET A 1 12.17 32.46 63.43
C MET A 1 11.95 32.82 61.97
N LYS A 2 11.16 32.00 61.27
CA LYS A 2 10.74 32.05 59.84
C LYS A 2 11.56 31.19 58.88
N PHE A 3 11.27 29.89 58.88
CA PHE A 3 11.42 29.01 57.71
C PHE A 3 10.23 29.25 56.78
N ASN A 4 10.48 29.49 55.50
CA ASN A 4 9.46 29.74 54.49
C ASN A 4 9.21 28.44 53.71
N THR A 5 8.04 27.84 53.92
CA THR A 5 7.66 26.54 53.34
C THR A 5 7.02 26.77 51.96
N LEU A 6 7.72 26.39 50.89
CA LEU A 6 7.17 26.35 49.53
C LEU A 6 6.51 24.98 49.31
N PHE A 7 5.18 24.96 49.25
CA PHE A 7 4.35 23.83 48.87
C PHE A 7 4.31 23.74 47.33
N VAL A 8 4.78 22.63 46.76
CA VAL A 8 4.57 22.27 45.34
C VAL A 8 3.61 21.08 45.31
N PRO A 9 2.43 21.17 44.67
CA PRO A 9 1.56 20.00 44.53
C PRO A 9 2.12 19.04 43.47
N ILE A 10 2.31 17.79 43.90
CA ILE A 10 2.60 16.62 43.07
C ILE A 10 1.32 16.30 42.28
N GLY A 11 1.32 16.62 40.99
CA GLY A 11 0.30 16.16 40.05
C GLY A 11 0.57 14.72 39.63
N ALA A 12 -0.23 13.79 40.13
CA ALA A 12 -0.27 12.41 39.68
C ALA A 12 -0.88 12.34 38.27
N ALA A 13 -0.11 11.89 37.28
CA ALA A 13 -0.65 11.47 35.99
C ALA A 13 -0.71 9.94 35.96
N THR A 14 -1.94 9.45 36.07
CA THR A 14 -2.37 8.06 35.97
C THR A 14 -1.93 7.42 34.65
N ALA A 15 -1.35 6.23 34.75
CA ALA A 15 -1.13 5.32 33.64
C ALA A 15 -2.48 4.82 33.09
N ILE A 16 -2.64 4.88 31.77
CA ILE A 16 -3.58 4.02 31.05
C ILE A 16 -2.79 3.03 30.21
N ALA A 17 -2.76 1.79 30.71
CA ALA A 17 -2.37 0.62 29.96
C ALA A 17 -3.47 0.34 28.90
N GLY A 18 -3.13 0.55 27.63
CA GLY A 18 -3.92 0.08 26.49
C GLY A 18 -3.26 -1.17 25.91
N ALA A 19 -4.00 -2.27 25.91
CA ALA A 19 -3.55 -3.60 25.50
C ALA A 19 -3.16 -3.69 24.00
N LEU A 20 -2.08 -4.43 23.71
CA LEU A 20 -1.89 -5.17 22.45
C LEU A 20 -2.96 -6.27 22.38
N PRO A 21 -3.48 -6.75 21.22
CA PRO A 21 -2.70 -7.04 20.02
C PRO A 21 -3.40 -6.72 18.68
N GLY A 22 -2.63 -6.46 17.63
CA GLY A 22 -3.17 -6.29 16.28
C GLY A 22 -2.10 -6.54 15.25
N VAL A 23 -1.75 -7.81 15.04
CA VAL A 23 -1.09 -8.24 13.82
C VAL A 23 -2.05 -7.85 12.69
N ALA A 24 -1.72 -6.81 11.93
CA ALA A 24 -2.45 -6.51 10.72
C ALA A 24 -2.36 -7.74 9.82
N PRO A 25 -3.48 -8.29 9.33
CA PRO A 25 -3.43 -9.45 8.46
C PRO A 25 -2.68 -9.05 7.19
N ALA A 26 -1.59 -9.75 6.92
CA ALA A 26 -0.98 -9.84 5.61
C ALA A 26 -1.93 -10.58 4.67
N SER A 27 -3.07 -9.99 4.32
CA SER A 27 -4.01 -10.52 3.32
C SER A 27 -5.14 -9.53 3.04
N ALA A 28 -4.85 -8.42 2.36
CA ALA A 28 -5.82 -7.76 1.47
C ALA A 28 -5.14 -6.60 0.73
N PHE A 29 -4.25 -6.90 -0.21
CA PHE A 29 -4.26 -6.08 -1.42
C PHE A 29 -5.53 -6.50 -2.16
N PRO A 30 -6.56 -5.65 -2.29
CA PRO A 30 -7.70 -6.02 -3.12
C PRO A 30 -7.19 -6.18 -4.55
N PRO A 31 -7.35 -7.35 -5.19
CA PRO A 31 -7.36 -7.33 -6.64
C PRO A 31 -8.54 -6.44 -7.04
N ALA A 32 -8.29 -5.46 -7.91
CA ALA A 32 -9.36 -4.69 -8.53
C ALA A 32 -10.18 -5.63 -9.43
N HIS A 33 -11.11 -6.37 -8.83
CA HIS A 33 -12.20 -7.05 -9.51
C HIS A 33 -13.49 -6.63 -8.81
N VAL A 34 -14.26 -5.78 -9.49
CA VAL A 34 -15.67 -5.59 -9.17
C VAL A 34 -16.36 -6.88 -9.61
N ASP A 35 -16.44 -7.87 -8.73
CA ASP A 35 -17.32 -9.00 -8.95
C ASP A 35 -18.76 -8.49 -8.86
N LEU A 36 -19.37 -8.26 -10.02
CA LEU A 36 -20.81 -8.05 -10.10
C LEU A 36 -21.48 -9.39 -9.77
N VAL A 37 -21.64 -9.69 -8.48
CA VAL A 37 -22.47 -10.79 -8.01
C VAL A 37 -23.91 -10.38 -8.26
N ILE A 38 -24.44 -10.75 -9.43
CA ILE A 38 -25.88 -10.70 -9.68
C ILE A 38 -26.49 -11.78 -8.78
N ASP A 39 -27.16 -11.37 -7.70
CA ASP A 39 -28.00 -12.26 -6.92
C ASP A 39 -29.16 -12.72 -7.81
N VAL A 40 -29.07 -13.97 -8.27
CA VAL A 40 -30.04 -14.56 -9.22
C VAL A 40 -31.45 -14.55 -8.63
N ALA A 41 -31.61 -14.63 -7.30
CA ALA A 41 -32.93 -14.58 -6.68
C ALA A 41 -33.57 -13.19 -6.85
N THR A 42 -32.78 -12.13 -6.75
CA THR A 42 -33.20 -10.74 -7.00
C THR A 42 -33.50 -10.51 -8.48
N TYR A 43 -32.71 -11.08 -9.40
CA TYR A 43 -32.97 -10.99 -10.85
C TYR A 43 -34.26 -11.72 -11.27
N MET A 44 -34.54 -12.89 -10.68
CA MET A 44 -35.76 -13.67 -10.93
C MET A 44 -37.01 -12.98 -10.36
N ALA A 45 -36.88 -12.21 -9.27
CA ALA A 45 -37.99 -11.47 -8.66
C ALA A 45 -38.47 -10.27 -9.50
N HIS A 46 -37.63 -9.73 -10.39
CA HIS A 46 -37.96 -8.60 -11.27
C HIS A 46 -38.43 -9.00 -12.68
N GLY A 47 -38.81 -10.27 -12.90
CA GLY A 47 -39.39 -10.71 -14.17
C GLY A 47 -38.39 -10.91 -15.31
N GLY A 48 -37.11 -11.13 -14.99
CA GLY A 48 -36.10 -11.47 -16.00
C GLY A 48 -36.36 -12.84 -16.64
N LEU A 49 -36.97 -12.84 -17.83
CA LEU A 49 -37.03 -14.01 -18.73
C LEU A 49 -35.63 -14.30 -19.28
N ALA A 50 -34.76 -14.88 -18.47
CA ALA A 50 -33.55 -15.52 -18.97
C ALA A 50 -33.90 -16.97 -19.32
N ASN A 51 -33.90 -17.28 -20.62
CA ASN A 51 -33.85 -18.66 -21.12
C ASN A 51 -32.76 -19.42 -20.36
N THR A 52 -33.16 -20.39 -19.53
CA THR A 52 -32.28 -21.17 -18.64
C THR A 52 -31.27 -22.05 -19.39
N ALA A 53 -31.28 -22.04 -20.73
CA ALA A 53 -30.33 -22.75 -21.58
C ALA A 53 -28.98 -22.04 -21.77
N ALA A 54 -28.84 -20.76 -21.37
CA ALA A 54 -27.66 -19.95 -21.70
C ALA A 54 -26.69 -19.69 -20.53
N ILE A 55 -27.03 -20.01 -19.27
CA ILE A 55 -26.05 -19.92 -18.18
C ILE A 55 -25.25 -21.22 -18.14
N ARG A 56 -24.43 -21.42 -19.17
CA ARG A 56 -23.27 -22.29 -19.02
C ARG A 56 -22.38 -21.61 -17.98
N ARG A 57 -22.29 -22.22 -16.80
CA ARG A 57 -21.12 -22.04 -15.92
C ARG A 57 -19.92 -22.51 -16.74
N GLY A 58 -19.40 -21.63 -17.58
CA GLY A 58 -17.99 -21.67 -17.89
C GLY A 58 -17.34 -21.54 -16.53
N THR A 59 -16.72 -22.60 -16.05
CA THR A 59 -15.43 -22.42 -15.40
C THR A 59 -14.62 -21.65 -16.42
N GLN A 60 -14.73 -20.31 -16.40
CA GLN A 60 -13.71 -19.51 -16.99
C GLN A 60 -12.52 -19.88 -16.13
N GLU A 61 -11.69 -20.76 -16.68
CA GLU A 61 -10.31 -20.88 -16.28
C GLU A 61 -9.80 -19.45 -16.43
N HIS A 62 -9.95 -18.69 -15.35
CA HIS A 62 -9.37 -17.38 -15.24
C HIS A 62 -7.91 -17.74 -15.38
N ASN A 63 -7.38 -17.52 -16.57
CA ASN A 63 -5.97 -17.59 -16.82
C ASN A 63 -5.46 -16.45 -15.94
N ILE A 64 -5.14 -16.76 -14.68
CA ILE A 64 -4.54 -15.83 -13.75
C ILE A 64 -3.15 -15.64 -14.34
N VAL A 65 -3.09 -14.82 -15.38
CA VAL A 65 -1.87 -14.48 -16.05
C VAL A 65 -1.05 -13.82 -14.96
N LYS A 66 0.08 -14.46 -14.63
CA LYS A 66 1.06 -13.90 -13.72
C LYS A 66 1.28 -12.46 -14.15
N ARG A 67 1.08 -11.51 -13.24
CA ARG A 67 1.29 -10.09 -13.56
C ARG A 67 2.71 -9.95 -14.10
N THR A 68 2.83 -9.27 -15.23
CA THR A 68 4.15 -8.92 -15.76
C THR A 68 4.86 -8.12 -14.67
N PRO A 69 6.04 -8.56 -14.20
CA PRO A 69 6.82 -7.78 -13.25
C PRO A 69 7.13 -6.39 -13.82
N GLY A 70 7.32 -5.42 -12.94
CA GLY A 70 7.52 -4.01 -13.27
C GLY A 70 6.40 -3.09 -12.81
N ASN A 71 5.46 -3.58 -11.97
CA ASN A 71 4.46 -2.71 -11.36
C ASN A 71 4.84 -2.38 -9.92
N VAL A 72 4.45 -1.19 -9.48
CA VAL A 72 4.69 -0.73 -8.12
C VAL A 72 3.45 -0.03 -7.58
N TYR A 73 3.23 -0.17 -6.28
CA TYR A 73 2.17 0.49 -5.55
C TYR A 73 2.79 1.50 -4.59
N LEU A 74 2.42 2.77 -4.72
CA LEU A 74 2.94 3.84 -3.88
C LEU A 74 1.78 4.54 -3.19
N CYS A 75 1.93 4.88 -1.92
CA CYS A 75 0.98 5.74 -1.23
C CYS A 75 1.63 6.85 -0.43
N THR A 76 0.87 7.92 -0.21
CA THR A 76 1.33 9.10 0.51
C THR A 76 1.30 8.97 2.03
N GLU A 77 0.59 7.96 2.57
CA GLU A 77 0.57 7.68 3.99
C GLU A 77 1.17 6.28 4.29
N PRO A 78 1.64 6.05 5.53
CA PRO A 78 2.10 4.74 5.96
C PRO A 78 0.99 3.68 5.87
N ASN A 79 1.41 2.42 5.91
CA ASN A 79 0.59 1.22 5.84
C ASN A 79 -0.28 1.13 4.58
N PHE A 80 0.22 1.65 3.45
CA PHE A 80 -0.48 1.59 2.17
C PHE A 80 -1.84 2.30 2.19
N THR A 81 -1.91 3.45 2.88
CA THR A 81 -3.14 4.25 3.03
C THR A 81 -2.99 5.65 2.41
N GLY A 82 -4.05 6.46 2.44
CA GLY A 82 -4.04 7.81 1.89
C GLY A 82 -4.26 7.83 0.38
N TYR A 83 -3.55 8.71 -0.33
CA TYR A 83 -3.56 8.73 -1.79
C TYR A 83 -2.60 7.67 -2.31
N CYS A 84 -3.13 6.72 -3.07
CA CYS A 84 -2.36 5.59 -3.59
C CYS A 84 -2.44 5.53 -5.12
N VAL A 85 -1.31 5.21 -5.75
CA VAL A 85 -1.21 5.02 -7.19
C VAL A 85 -0.52 3.70 -7.47
N TYR A 86 -1.10 2.96 -8.40
CA TYR A 86 -0.50 1.75 -8.95
C TYR A 86 0.12 2.09 -10.31
N ILE A 87 1.45 2.18 -10.35
CA ILE A 87 2.19 2.51 -11.56
C ILE A 87 2.53 1.20 -12.27
N THR A 88 2.05 1.05 -13.50
CA THR A 88 2.26 -0.13 -14.33
C THR A 88 3.28 0.14 -15.43
N GLY A 89 4.04 -0.88 -15.80
CA GLY A 89 4.90 -0.83 -16.98
C GLY A 89 6.19 -0.05 -16.77
N ALA A 90 6.77 -0.08 -15.56
CA ALA A 90 8.18 0.25 -15.44
C ALA A 90 9.01 -0.69 -16.35
N PHE A 91 10.15 -0.23 -16.84
CA PHE A 91 11.07 -1.07 -17.62
C PHE A 91 12.06 -1.78 -16.69
N ASN A 92 12.55 -2.94 -17.10
CA ASN A 92 13.54 -3.68 -16.31
C ASN A 92 14.85 -2.90 -16.26
N GLY A 93 15.25 -2.49 -15.07
CA GLY A 93 16.37 -1.56 -14.83
C GLY A 93 16.11 -0.13 -15.32
N GLY A 94 14.88 0.18 -15.74
CA GLY A 94 14.50 1.51 -16.17
C GLY A 94 14.24 2.43 -15.00
N CYS A 95 14.71 3.66 -15.12
CA CYS A 95 14.41 4.70 -14.15
C CYS A 95 13.05 5.32 -14.41
N VAL A 96 12.26 5.47 -13.34
CA VAL A 96 10.97 6.15 -13.36
C VAL A 96 10.99 7.28 -12.35
N ASP A 97 10.87 8.51 -12.84
CA ASP A 97 10.68 9.69 -12.01
C ASP A 97 9.22 9.81 -11.58
N LEU A 98 9.01 10.15 -10.31
CA LEU A 98 7.68 10.36 -9.77
C LEU A 98 7.12 11.68 -10.27
N ALA A 99 5.85 11.65 -10.68
CA ALA A 99 5.12 12.85 -11.01
C ALA A 99 4.80 13.68 -9.74
N PHE A 100 4.43 14.94 -9.92
CA PHE A 100 4.21 15.92 -8.84
C PHE A 100 3.22 15.48 -7.75
N ASP A 101 2.31 14.55 -8.05
CA ASP A 101 1.35 14.00 -7.09
C ASP A 101 2.00 13.08 -6.05
N LEU A 102 3.12 12.43 -6.39
CA LEU A 102 3.85 11.52 -5.51
C LEU A 102 5.26 11.99 -5.16
N ASP A 103 5.86 12.86 -5.99
CA ASP A 103 7.19 13.42 -5.75
C ASP A 103 7.26 14.07 -4.36
N ASN A 104 8.24 13.63 -3.55
CA ASN A 104 8.42 14.06 -2.16
C ASN A 104 7.19 13.86 -1.26
N LYS A 105 6.33 12.89 -1.57
CA LYS A 105 5.11 12.60 -0.80
C LYS A 105 4.91 11.13 -0.45
N VAL A 106 5.70 10.23 -1.03
CA VAL A 106 5.56 8.79 -0.77
C VAL A 106 5.96 8.46 0.68
N ALA A 107 5.09 7.75 1.37
CA ALA A 107 5.35 7.23 2.72
C ALA A 107 5.25 5.69 2.80
N SER A 108 4.69 5.04 1.78
CA SER A 108 4.71 3.58 1.65
C SER A 108 4.92 3.14 0.20
N PHE A 109 5.68 2.06 0.01
CA PHE A 109 6.10 1.58 -1.31
C PHE A 109 6.06 0.05 -1.36
N GLY A 110 5.30 -0.51 -2.31
CA GLY A 110 5.03 -1.93 -2.48
C GLY A 110 5.30 -2.40 -3.91
N PRO A 111 6.45 -3.02 -4.19
CA PRO A 111 6.73 -3.59 -5.52
C PRO A 111 6.01 -4.93 -5.70
N ASP A 112 5.53 -5.26 -6.90
CA ASP A 112 4.90 -6.55 -7.19
C ASP A 112 5.81 -7.76 -6.87
N GLU A 113 5.23 -8.94 -6.69
CA GLU A 113 5.98 -10.17 -6.40
C GLU A 113 6.89 -10.57 -7.58
N GLY A 114 8.14 -10.95 -7.25
CA GLY A 114 9.12 -11.44 -8.24
C GLY A 114 10.01 -10.36 -8.86
N GLN A 115 10.04 -9.15 -8.30
CA GLN A 115 10.98 -8.09 -8.67
C GLN A 115 11.67 -7.51 -7.41
N ALA A 116 12.81 -6.87 -7.62
CA ALA A 116 13.50 -6.06 -6.62
C ALA A 116 13.52 -4.61 -7.08
N CYS A 117 13.15 -3.69 -6.21
CA CYS A 117 13.16 -2.27 -6.53
C CYS A 117 14.12 -1.48 -5.64
N GLU A 118 14.54 -0.35 -6.16
CA GLU A 118 15.23 0.68 -5.42
C GLU A 118 14.46 1.98 -5.54
N ILE A 119 14.34 2.70 -4.43
CA ILE A 119 13.81 4.06 -4.38
C ILE A 119 14.96 5.03 -4.19
N ARG A 120 14.82 6.23 -4.74
CA ARG A 120 15.85 7.27 -4.75
C ARG A 120 15.24 8.62 -4.38
N LEU A 121 16.02 9.40 -3.64
CA LEU A 121 15.59 10.69 -3.12
C LEU A 121 15.63 11.81 -4.17
N ASP A 122 16.44 11.62 -5.21
CA ASP A 122 16.56 12.57 -6.30
C ASP A 122 15.91 12.01 -7.57
N HIS A 123 15.56 12.91 -8.49
CA HIS A 123 15.14 12.55 -9.84
C HIS A 123 16.29 11.87 -10.62
N GLY A 124 15.93 11.12 -11.66
CA GLY A 124 16.84 10.38 -12.52
C GLY A 124 17.48 9.15 -11.86
N CYS A 125 16.88 8.60 -10.80
CA CYS A 125 17.41 7.45 -10.04
C CYS A 125 18.81 7.70 -9.48
N THR A 126 19.06 8.94 -9.08
CA THR A 126 20.32 9.39 -8.49
C THR A 126 20.16 9.63 -6.99
N GLY A 127 21.25 10.02 -6.32
CA GLY A 127 21.18 10.33 -4.90
C GLY A 127 21.08 9.12 -3.99
N ASN A 128 20.81 9.42 -2.72
CA ASN A 128 20.62 8.41 -1.68
C ASN A 128 19.28 7.68 -1.84
N GLY A 129 19.08 6.57 -1.13
CA GLY A 129 17.85 5.81 -1.21
C GLY A 129 17.90 4.48 -0.48
N LEU A 130 16.90 3.64 -0.76
CA LEU A 130 16.87 2.25 -0.31
C LEU A 130 16.89 1.34 -1.53
N SER A 131 17.76 0.34 -1.47
CA SER A 131 17.90 -0.69 -2.47
C SER A 131 17.33 -2.02 -1.97
N ASN A 132 17.10 -2.95 -2.89
CA ASN A 132 16.66 -4.32 -2.61
C ASN A 132 15.32 -4.38 -1.85
N ILE A 133 14.38 -3.52 -2.21
CA ILE A 133 13.01 -3.57 -1.73
C ILE A 133 12.29 -4.67 -2.50
N LEU A 134 11.95 -5.75 -1.79
CA LEU A 134 11.21 -6.89 -2.31
C LEU A 134 9.76 -6.83 -1.83
N TRP A 135 8.88 -7.59 -2.47
CA TRP A 135 7.52 -7.82 -1.97
C TRP A 135 7.53 -8.30 -0.50
N PRO A 136 6.64 -7.77 0.39
CA PRO A 136 5.51 -6.87 0.15
C PRO A 136 5.85 -5.37 0.11
N GLY A 137 7.13 -5.03 0.16
CA GLY A 137 7.62 -3.67 0.23
C GLY A 137 7.72 -3.11 1.64
N ILE A 138 7.75 -1.79 1.73
CA ILE A 138 7.91 -1.04 2.98
C ILE A 138 6.61 -0.31 3.27
N ALA A 139 5.92 -0.77 4.32
CA ALA A 139 4.68 -0.17 4.80
C ALA A 139 4.90 1.22 5.39
N ASP A 140 6.07 1.51 5.98
CA ASP A 140 6.37 2.83 6.53
C ASP A 140 7.80 3.24 6.19
N LEU A 141 7.96 4.17 5.26
CA LEU A 141 9.26 4.75 4.91
C LEU A 141 9.76 5.75 5.96
N ARG A 142 8.88 6.24 6.84
CA ARG A 142 9.24 7.21 7.87
C ARG A 142 10.04 6.56 8.98
N SER A 143 9.64 5.37 9.43
CA SER A 143 10.28 4.64 10.51
C SER A 143 10.58 3.19 10.09
N PRO A 144 11.81 2.70 10.25
CA PRO A 144 12.99 3.34 10.84
C PRO A 144 13.83 4.18 9.85
N TYR A 145 13.45 4.26 8.57
CA TYR A 145 14.35 4.74 7.51
C TYR A 145 14.47 6.27 7.42
N GLY A 146 13.47 7.01 7.88
CA GLY A 146 13.46 8.48 7.78
C GLY A 146 13.32 8.99 6.34
N LEU A 147 12.74 8.19 5.44
CA LEU A 147 12.65 8.48 4.00
C LEU A 147 11.22 8.75 3.50
N ALA A 148 10.26 8.92 4.41
CA ALA A 148 8.93 9.38 4.01
C ALA A 148 8.99 10.83 3.49
N ASN A 149 8.19 11.12 2.47
CA ASN A 149 8.05 12.44 1.86
C ASN A 149 9.33 13.02 1.24
N VAL A 150 10.25 12.15 0.81
CA VAL A 150 11.51 12.56 0.16
C VAL A 150 11.86 11.72 -1.06
N VAL A 151 11.04 10.73 -1.41
CA VAL A 151 11.27 9.88 -2.58
C VAL A 151 10.84 10.63 -3.83
N SER A 152 11.72 10.65 -4.85
CA SER A 152 11.48 11.33 -6.13
C SER A 152 11.58 10.41 -7.34
N SER A 153 12.26 9.26 -7.22
CA SER A 153 12.32 8.29 -8.33
C SER A 153 12.48 6.86 -7.83
N TYR A 154 12.23 5.89 -8.70
CA TYR A 154 12.44 4.48 -8.43
C TYR A 154 12.85 3.73 -9.69
N HIS A 155 13.46 2.57 -9.51
CA HIS A 155 13.69 1.62 -10.59
C HIS A 155 13.59 0.19 -10.06
N CYS A 156 13.21 -0.74 -10.93
CA CYS A 156 12.95 -2.13 -10.55
C CYS A 156 13.65 -3.09 -11.51
N PHE A 157 14.07 -4.23 -10.97
CA PHE A 157 14.78 -5.30 -11.67
C PHE A 157 14.04 -6.62 -11.46
N TRP A 158 13.94 -7.45 -12.51
CA TRP A 158 13.33 -8.79 -12.46
C TRP A 158 13.90 -9.73 -13.51
#